data_AF-A0A060XJH4-F1
#
_entry.id   AF-A0A060XJH4-F1
#
_cell.length_a   1.000
_cell.length_b   1.000
_cell.length_c   1.000
_cell.angle_alpha   90.00
_cell.angle_beta   90.00
_cell.angle_gamma   90.00
#
_symmetry.space_group_name_H-M   'P 1'
#
loop_
_entity.id
_entity.type
_entity.pdbx_description
1 polymer ?
#
loop_
_entity_poly.entity_id
_entity_poly.type
_entity_poly.pdbx_seq_one_letter_code
_entity_poly.pdbx_strand_id
1 'polypeptide(L)'
;MGRIRLQWSRIWEVIGDHFNKVGCNPNEDVAIFAVDSLRQLSMKFLEKGELANFRFQKDFLRPFEHIMKKNRSPTIRDMVVRCIAQMVNSQAGNIRSGWKNIFSVFHLAASDQDESIVELAFQTTGHISMNVFEKHFPATIDSFQDAVKCLSEFACNASFPDTSMEAIRLIRHCAKYVSDRPQVSYKQFLDLVYYQVS
;
A
#
# COMPACT_ATOMS: atom_id res chain seq x y z
N MET A 1 -6.66 -24.54 -16.29
CA MET A 1 -7.07 -23.31 -15.57
C MET A 1 -6.40 -22.01 -16.09
N GLY A 2 -5.86 -21.94 -17.31
CA GLY A 2 -5.26 -20.69 -17.85
C GLY A 2 -6.27 -19.70 -18.47
N ARG A 3 -7.44 -20.19 -18.94
CA ARG A 3 -8.45 -19.34 -19.61
C ARG A 3 -9.06 -18.28 -18.69
N ILE A 4 -9.41 -18.64 -17.46
CA ILE A 4 -10.04 -17.72 -16.49
C ILE A 4 -9.10 -16.58 -16.12
N ARG A 5 -7.78 -16.85 -15.99
CA ARG A 5 -6.77 -15.82 -15.69
C ARG A 5 -6.64 -14.79 -16.81
N LEU A 6 -6.55 -15.26 -18.06
CA LEU A 6 -6.38 -14.41 -19.24
C LEU A 6 -7.67 -13.61 -19.55
N GLN A 7 -8.83 -14.21 -19.30
CA GLN A 7 -10.12 -13.53 -19.37
C GLN A 7 -10.27 -12.47 -18.27
N TRP A 8 -9.87 -12.79 -17.03
CA TRP A 8 -9.87 -11.83 -15.93
C TRP A 8 -9.01 -10.62 -16.26
N SER A 9 -7.76 -10.81 -16.71
CA SER A 9 -6.89 -9.68 -17.05
C SER A 9 -7.50 -8.77 -18.13
N ARG A 10 -8.13 -9.34 -19.16
CA ARG A 10 -8.82 -8.56 -20.21
C ARG A 10 -10.04 -7.81 -19.70
N ILE A 11 -10.84 -8.44 -18.84
CA ILE A 11 -11.99 -7.80 -18.20
C ILE A 11 -11.51 -6.66 -17.30
N TRP A 12 -10.47 -6.93 -16.52
CA TRP A 12 -9.91 -5.98 -15.57
C TRP A 12 -9.23 -4.80 -16.26
N GLU A 13 -8.63 -4.98 -17.44
CA GLU A 13 -8.08 -3.88 -18.23
C GLU A 13 -9.16 -2.81 -18.49
N VAL A 14 -10.34 -3.23 -18.96
CA VAL A 14 -11.47 -2.32 -19.21
C VAL A 14 -12.04 -1.74 -17.91
N ILE A 15 -12.25 -2.57 -16.89
CA ILE A 15 -12.84 -2.14 -15.61
C ILE A 15 -11.89 -1.21 -14.84
N GLY A 16 -10.60 -1.55 -14.81
CA GLY A 16 -9.55 -0.77 -14.14
C GLY A 16 -9.38 0.60 -14.78
N ASP A 17 -9.37 0.67 -16.12
CA ASP A 17 -9.32 1.95 -16.83
C ASP A 17 -10.57 2.80 -16.56
N HIS A 18 -11.74 2.16 -16.46
CA HIS A 18 -12.96 2.85 -16.06
C HIS A 18 -12.80 3.45 -14.65
N PHE A 19 -12.37 2.65 -13.65
CA PHE A 19 -12.14 3.14 -12.28
C PHE A 19 -11.11 4.28 -12.22
N ASN A 20 -10.01 4.19 -12.98
CA ASN A 20 -9.03 5.27 -13.06
C ASN A 20 -9.67 6.58 -13.54
N LYS A 21 -10.51 6.50 -14.59
CA LYS A 21 -11.21 7.65 -15.16
C LYS A 21 -12.25 8.23 -14.21
N VAL A 22 -13.14 7.41 -13.66
CA VAL A 22 -14.24 7.90 -12.81
C VAL A 22 -13.78 8.27 -11.40
N GLY A 23 -12.75 7.61 -10.86
CA GLY A 23 -12.14 7.98 -9.58
C GLY A 23 -11.36 9.29 -9.61
N CYS A 24 -10.98 9.77 -10.80
CA CYS A 24 -10.38 11.09 -11.01
C CYS A 24 -11.37 12.11 -11.60
N ASN A 25 -12.68 11.83 -11.54
CA ASN A 25 -13.69 12.75 -12.04
C ASN A 25 -13.68 14.06 -11.21
N PRO A 26 -13.81 15.24 -11.84
CA PRO A 26 -13.96 16.50 -11.12
C PRO A 26 -15.21 16.56 -10.21
N ASN A 27 -16.25 15.79 -10.52
CA ASN A 27 -17.40 15.62 -9.66
C ASN A 27 -17.05 14.63 -8.53
N GLU A 28 -16.97 15.13 -7.30
CA GLU A 28 -16.61 14.33 -6.12
C GLU A 28 -17.59 13.20 -5.86
N ASP A 29 -18.90 13.37 -6.08
CA ASP A 29 -19.88 12.30 -5.87
C ASP A 29 -19.58 11.10 -6.78
N VAL A 30 -19.26 11.37 -8.05
CA VAL A 30 -18.88 10.32 -9.02
C VAL A 30 -17.61 9.61 -8.56
N ALA A 31 -16.60 10.36 -8.11
CA ALA A 31 -15.36 9.80 -7.61
C ALA A 31 -15.56 8.99 -6.32
N ILE A 32 -16.40 9.45 -5.39
CA ILE A 32 -16.77 8.76 -4.15
C ILE A 32 -17.41 7.41 -4.48
N PHE A 33 -18.43 7.40 -5.34
CA PHE A 33 -19.08 6.14 -5.74
C PHE A 33 -18.10 5.17 -6.42
N ALA A 34 -17.20 5.68 -7.25
CA ALA A 34 -16.17 4.88 -7.90
C ALA A 34 -15.19 4.25 -6.89
N VAL A 35 -14.67 5.06 -5.96
CA VAL A 35 -13.70 4.61 -4.94
C VAL A 35 -14.35 3.61 -3.99
N ASP A 36 -15.59 3.83 -3.55
CA ASP A 36 -16.28 2.87 -2.69
C ASP A 36 -16.59 1.55 -3.43
N SER A 37 -17.04 1.63 -4.68
CA SER A 37 -17.28 0.43 -5.50
C SER A 37 -15.99 -0.38 -5.69
N LEU A 38 -14.87 0.29 -5.95
CA LEU A 38 -13.56 -0.33 -6.05
C LEU A 38 -13.14 -0.96 -4.71
N ARG A 39 -13.41 -0.30 -3.57
CA ARG A 39 -13.15 -0.81 -2.23
C ARG A 39 -13.92 -2.09 -1.96
N GLN A 40 -15.22 -2.10 -2.20
CA GLN A 40 -16.08 -3.27 -2.01
C GLN A 40 -15.61 -4.46 -2.86
N LEU A 41 -15.24 -4.20 -4.12
CA LEU A 41 -14.73 -5.22 -5.02
C LEU A 41 -13.40 -5.79 -4.52
N SER A 42 -12.47 -4.91 -4.16
CA SER A 42 -11.14 -5.27 -3.68
C SER A 42 -11.21 -6.09 -2.39
N MET A 43 -12.08 -5.72 -1.44
CA MET A 43 -12.33 -6.49 -0.22
C MET A 43 -12.75 -7.93 -0.52
N LYS A 44 -13.74 -8.11 -1.41
CA LYS A 44 -14.21 -9.45 -1.82
C LYS A 44 -13.12 -10.28 -2.51
N PHE A 45 -12.21 -9.65 -3.25
CA PHE A 45 -11.10 -10.35 -3.88
C PHE A 45 -9.99 -10.70 -2.90
N LEU A 46 -9.70 -9.84 -1.92
CA LEU A 46 -8.76 -10.12 -0.85
C LEU A 46 -9.25 -11.27 0.03
N GLU A 47 -10.55 -11.31 0.38
CA GLU A 47 -11.16 -12.40 1.16
C GLU A 47 -10.99 -13.79 0.52
N LYS A 48 -10.98 -13.86 -0.82
CA LYS A 48 -10.75 -15.12 -1.54
C LYS A 48 -9.31 -15.61 -1.48
N GLY A 49 -8.36 -14.74 -1.10
CA GLY A 49 -6.93 -15.02 -1.12
C GLY A 49 -6.34 -15.07 -2.52
N GLU A 50 -5.01 -14.99 -2.60
CA GLU A 50 -4.28 -15.06 -3.86
C GLU A 50 -3.76 -16.48 -4.14
N LEU A 51 -4.06 -17.03 -5.32
CA LEU A 51 -3.54 -18.33 -5.76
C LEU A 51 -2.05 -18.21 -6.10
N ALA A 52 -1.27 -19.27 -5.78
CA ALA A 52 0.13 -19.35 -6.18
C ALA A 52 0.29 -19.14 -7.71
N ASN A 53 1.25 -18.28 -8.07
CA ASN A 53 1.57 -17.89 -9.46
C ASN A 53 0.49 -17.06 -10.18
N PHE A 54 -0.41 -16.39 -9.46
CA PHE A 54 -1.34 -15.42 -10.06
C PHE A 54 -1.38 -14.15 -9.22
N ARG A 55 -0.71 -13.09 -9.70
CA ARG A 55 -0.50 -11.82 -8.96
C ARG A 55 -1.59 -10.79 -9.23
N PHE A 56 -2.85 -11.18 -9.09
CA PHE A 56 -3.99 -10.33 -9.49
C PHE A 56 -4.28 -9.24 -8.45
N GLN A 57 -3.83 -9.37 -7.20
CA GLN A 57 -3.99 -8.31 -6.19
C GLN A 57 -3.32 -7.01 -6.60
N LYS A 58 -2.15 -7.12 -7.24
CA LYS A 58 -1.46 -5.96 -7.79
C LYS A 58 -2.30 -5.19 -8.80
N ASP A 59 -2.99 -5.90 -9.69
CA ASP A 59 -3.73 -5.29 -10.80
C ASP A 59 -4.97 -4.55 -10.31
N PHE A 60 -5.72 -5.12 -9.35
CA PHE A 60 -6.94 -4.47 -8.87
C PHE A 60 -6.74 -3.43 -7.77
N LEU A 61 -5.57 -3.41 -7.10
CA LEU A 61 -5.21 -2.33 -6.19
C LEU A 61 -4.56 -1.14 -6.88
N ARG A 62 -4.03 -1.32 -8.09
CA ARG A 62 -3.39 -0.26 -8.90
C ARG A 62 -4.26 0.99 -9.10
N PRO A 63 -5.59 0.90 -9.28
CA PRO A 63 -6.41 2.10 -9.41
C PRO A 63 -6.42 2.99 -8.15
N PHE A 64 -6.26 2.45 -6.93
CA PHE A 64 -6.11 3.28 -5.73
C PHE A 64 -4.86 4.16 -5.79
N GLU A 65 -3.73 3.58 -6.20
CA GLU A 65 -2.48 4.30 -6.41
C GLU A 65 -2.65 5.39 -7.48
N HIS A 66 -3.35 5.09 -8.57
CA HIS A 66 -3.62 6.05 -9.63
C HIS A 66 -4.46 7.22 -9.12
N ILE A 67 -5.56 6.95 -8.42
CA ILE A 67 -6.48 7.96 -7.90
C ILE A 67 -5.80 8.82 -6.85
N MET A 68 -5.06 8.21 -5.91
CA MET A 68 -4.28 8.94 -4.90
C MET A 68 -3.30 9.93 -5.54
N LYS A 69 -2.65 9.52 -6.63
CA LYS A 69 -1.66 10.35 -7.33
C LYS A 69 -2.28 11.46 -8.19
N LYS A 70 -3.45 11.24 -8.76
CA LYS A 70 -4.03 12.09 -9.81
C LYS A 70 -5.18 12.98 -9.34
N ASN A 71 -5.90 12.58 -8.29
CA ASN A 71 -7.04 13.35 -7.80
C ASN A 71 -6.57 14.45 -6.82
N ARG A 72 -6.95 15.70 -7.12
CA ARG A 72 -6.57 16.87 -6.33
C ARG A 72 -7.49 17.15 -5.14
N SER A 73 -8.65 16.50 -5.06
CA SER A 73 -9.55 16.64 -3.92
C SER A 73 -8.98 15.93 -2.68
N PRO A 74 -8.74 16.65 -1.57
CA PRO A 74 -8.34 16.03 -0.30
C PRO A 74 -9.37 15.01 0.18
N THR A 75 -10.67 15.27 -0.01
CA THR A 75 -11.77 14.35 0.32
C THR A 75 -11.58 12.98 -0.33
N ILE A 76 -11.26 12.95 -1.63
CA ILE A 76 -11.07 11.69 -2.36
C ILE A 76 -9.78 10.99 -1.94
N ARG A 77 -8.69 11.74 -1.71
CA ARG A 77 -7.41 11.16 -1.24
C ARG A 77 -7.54 10.56 0.15
N ASP A 78 -8.19 11.24 1.09
CA ASP A 78 -8.52 10.74 2.42
C ASP A 78 -9.37 9.45 2.31
N MET A 79 -10.40 9.45 1.45
CA MET A 79 -11.21 8.27 1.21
C MET A 79 -10.38 7.09 0.71
N VAL A 80 -9.44 7.30 -0.23
CA VAL A 80 -8.52 6.25 -0.71
C VAL A 80 -7.68 5.69 0.43
N VAL A 81 -7.07 6.53 1.26
CA VAL A 81 -6.26 6.07 2.40
C VAL A 81 -7.11 5.28 3.40
N ARG A 82 -8.33 5.73 3.72
CA ARG A 82 -9.28 5.00 4.56
C ARG A 82 -9.65 3.64 3.99
N CYS A 83 -9.90 3.56 2.69
CA CYS A 83 -10.19 2.29 2.01
C CYS A 83 -9.03 1.30 2.19
N ILE A 84 -7.80 1.74 1.95
CA ILE A 84 -6.60 0.89 2.08
C ILE A 84 -6.35 0.50 3.54
N ALA A 85 -6.48 1.43 4.48
CA ALA A 85 -6.33 1.15 5.91
C ALA A 85 -7.34 0.09 6.39
N GLN A 86 -8.59 0.21 5.95
CA GLN A 86 -9.62 -0.80 6.23
C GLN A 86 -9.25 -2.18 5.66
N MET A 87 -8.75 -2.24 4.42
CA MET A 87 -8.32 -3.49 3.80
C MET A 87 -7.19 -4.15 4.59
N VAL A 88 -6.19 -3.38 5.02
CA VAL A 88 -5.08 -3.87 5.85
C VAL A 88 -5.63 -4.46 7.16
N ASN A 89 -6.44 -3.68 7.90
CA ASN A 89 -6.98 -4.10 9.19
C ASN A 89 -7.86 -5.36 9.10
N SER A 90 -8.52 -5.56 7.96
CA SER A 90 -9.47 -6.67 7.78
C SER A 90 -8.82 -7.91 7.13
N GLN A 91 -7.85 -7.71 6.25
CA GLN A 91 -7.38 -8.74 5.31
C GLN A 91 -5.85 -8.91 5.31
N ALA A 92 -5.11 -8.40 6.30
CA ALA A 92 -3.64 -8.51 6.37
C ALA A 92 -3.09 -9.92 6.06
N GLY A 93 -3.73 -10.98 6.59
CA GLY A 93 -3.30 -12.36 6.35
C GLY A 93 -3.51 -12.88 4.91
N ASN A 94 -4.41 -12.24 4.16
CA ASN A 94 -4.75 -12.60 2.78
C ASN A 94 -4.03 -11.73 1.74
N ILE A 95 -3.42 -10.62 2.15
CA ILE A 95 -2.65 -9.76 1.24
C ILE A 95 -1.30 -10.43 0.94
N ARG A 96 -0.99 -10.55 -0.34
CA ARG A 96 0.22 -11.13 -0.93
C ARG A 96 0.84 -10.12 -1.89
N SER A 97 0.68 -10.28 -3.21
CA SER A 97 1.26 -9.34 -4.20
C SER A 97 0.71 -7.91 -4.11
N GLY A 98 -0.40 -7.70 -3.39
CA GLY A 98 -1.02 -6.40 -3.16
C GLY A 98 -0.25 -5.46 -2.22
N TRP A 99 0.66 -5.97 -1.37
CA TRP A 99 1.40 -5.14 -0.41
C TRP A 99 2.18 -4.00 -1.09
N LYS A 100 2.72 -4.25 -2.27
CA LYS A 100 3.43 -3.23 -3.05
C LYS A 100 2.57 -2.00 -3.37
N ASN A 101 1.32 -2.20 -3.78
CA ASN A 101 0.41 -1.08 -4.07
C ASN A 101 -0.05 -0.37 -2.79
N ILE A 102 -0.26 -1.12 -1.71
CA ILE A 102 -0.62 -0.55 -0.40
C ILE A 102 0.47 0.42 0.08
N PHE A 103 1.73 -0.03 0.10
CA PHE A 103 2.84 0.85 0.47
C PHE A 103 3.04 1.98 -0.54
N SER A 104 2.76 1.76 -1.83
CA SER A 104 2.80 2.86 -2.81
C SER A 104 1.75 3.93 -2.54
N VAL A 105 0.54 3.57 -2.10
CA VAL A 105 -0.50 4.53 -1.71
C VAL A 105 -0.08 5.29 -0.46
N PHE A 106 0.41 4.59 0.57
CA PHE A 106 0.87 5.25 1.80
C PHE A 106 2.12 6.11 1.58
N HIS A 107 3.00 5.74 0.67
CA HIS A 107 4.15 6.57 0.27
C HIS A 107 3.70 7.87 -0.40
N LEU A 108 2.67 7.85 -1.25
CA LEU A 108 2.08 9.08 -1.79
C LEU A 108 1.44 9.91 -0.67
N ALA A 109 0.69 9.27 0.22
CA ALA A 109 0.05 9.92 1.37
C ALA A 109 1.06 10.55 2.35
N ALA A 110 2.24 9.95 2.48
CA ALA A 110 3.31 10.47 3.35
C ALA A 110 3.79 11.87 2.95
N SER A 111 3.62 12.25 1.68
CA SER A 111 3.96 13.58 1.15
C SER A 111 2.76 14.54 1.04
N ASP A 112 1.58 14.13 1.52
CA ASP A 112 0.38 14.97 1.49
C ASP A 112 0.51 16.16 2.46
N GLN A 113 -0.26 17.22 2.19
CA GLN A 113 -0.32 18.41 3.04
C GLN A 113 -1.45 18.31 4.07
N ASP A 114 -2.41 17.42 3.86
CA ASP A 114 -3.48 17.17 4.81
C ASP A 114 -3.01 16.25 5.95
N GLU A 115 -3.02 16.79 7.17
CA GLU A 115 -2.58 16.08 8.38
C GLU A 115 -3.34 14.77 8.60
N SER A 116 -4.65 14.76 8.35
CA SER A 116 -5.48 13.58 8.60
C SER A 116 -5.12 12.41 7.67
N ILE A 117 -4.72 12.72 6.43
CA ILE A 117 -4.25 11.76 5.44
C ILE A 117 -2.90 11.17 5.85
N VAL A 118 -1.96 12.05 6.21
CA VAL A 118 -0.60 11.68 6.63
C VAL A 118 -0.66 10.82 7.90
N GLU A 119 -1.42 11.25 8.90
CA GLU A 119 -1.54 10.57 10.18
C GLU A 119 -2.14 9.17 10.02
N LEU A 120 -3.25 9.03 9.29
CA LEU A 120 -3.89 7.72 9.09
C LEU A 120 -2.98 6.74 8.33
N ALA A 121 -2.30 7.24 7.29
CA ALA A 121 -1.34 6.43 6.53
C ALA A 121 -0.15 6.01 7.40
N PHE A 122 0.37 6.91 8.24
CA PHE A 122 1.46 6.63 9.16
C PHE A 122 1.08 5.61 10.23
N GLN A 123 -0.04 5.82 10.92
CA GLN A 123 -0.56 4.90 11.94
C GLN A 123 -0.75 3.49 11.38
N THR A 124 -1.30 3.38 10.16
CA THR A 124 -1.49 2.10 9.49
C THR A 124 -0.15 1.46 9.12
N THR A 125 0.81 2.24 8.62
CA THR A 125 2.17 1.76 8.30
C THR A 125 2.91 1.26 9.56
N GLY A 126 2.76 1.95 10.68
CA GLY A 126 3.26 1.52 11.98
C GLY A 126 2.61 0.22 12.46
N HIS A 127 1.29 0.10 12.32
CA HIS A 127 0.57 -1.14 12.62
C HIS A 127 1.10 -2.33 11.80
N ILE A 128 1.32 -2.14 10.50
CA ILE A 128 1.88 -3.18 9.62
C ILE A 128 3.28 -3.58 10.10
N SER A 129 4.14 -2.59 10.34
CA SER A 129 5.55 -2.80 10.71
C SER A 129 5.71 -3.52 12.04
N MET A 130 4.86 -3.20 13.02
CA MET A 130 4.93 -3.77 14.37
C MET A 130 4.16 -5.09 14.50
N ASN A 131 2.99 -5.24 13.88
CA ASN A 131 2.11 -6.38 14.14
C ASN A 131 2.06 -7.37 12.98
N VAL A 132 1.97 -6.86 11.74
CA VAL A 132 1.74 -7.72 10.56
C VAL A 132 3.03 -8.42 10.16
N PHE A 133 4.17 -7.73 10.16
CA PHE A 133 5.46 -8.35 9.85
C PHE A 133 5.82 -9.47 10.85
N GLU A 134 5.50 -9.30 12.13
CA GLU A 134 5.70 -10.37 13.12
C GLU A 134 4.82 -11.59 12.86
N LYS A 135 3.54 -11.39 12.56
CA LYS A 135 2.54 -12.46 12.42
C LYS A 135 2.53 -13.14 11.04
N HIS A 136 2.88 -12.42 9.98
CA HIS A 136 2.72 -12.84 8.59
C HIS A 136 4.00 -12.74 7.76
N PHE A 137 5.15 -12.94 8.39
CA PHE A 137 6.47 -12.70 7.82
C PHE A 137 6.71 -13.26 6.38
N PRO A 138 6.36 -14.52 6.05
CA PRO A 138 6.57 -15.03 4.68
C PRO A 138 5.74 -14.30 3.61
N ALA A 139 4.61 -13.70 4.00
CA ALA A 139 3.72 -12.97 3.09
C ALA A 139 4.21 -11.55 2.80
N THR A 140 5.00 -10.98 3.72
CA THR A 140 5.33 -9.55 3.74
C THR A 140 6.79 -9.26 3.42
N ILE A 141 7.67 -10.27 3.47
CA ILE A 141 9.10 -10.09 3.25
C ILE A 141 9.43 -9.46 1.89
N ASP A 142 8.71 -9.84 0.84
CA ASP A 142 8.89 -9.29 -0.51
C ASP A 142 8.54 -7.79 -0.61
N SER A 143 7.78 -7.26 0.36
CA SER A 143 7.38 -5.86 0.43
C SER A 143 8.03 -5.11 1.60
N PHE A 144 8.99 -5.73 2.28
CA PHE A 144 9.73 -5.08 3.36
C PHE A 144 10.49 -3.84 2.86
N GLN A 145 11.09 -3.92 1.67
CA GLN A 145 11.75 -2.77 1.05
C GLN A 145 10.76 -1.64 0.76
N ASP A 146 9.56 -1.95 0.25
CA ASP A 146 8.52 -0.97 -0.02
C ASP A 146 8.08 -0.28 1.29
N ALA A 147 8.01 -1.03 2.40
CA ALA A 147 7.68 -0.49 3.71
C ALA A 147 8.75 0.47 4.27
N VAL A 148 10.03 0.09 4.21
CA VAL A 148 11.14 0.95 4.63
C VAL A 148 11.20 2.22 3.79
N LYS A 149 10.96 2.10 2.47
CA LYS A 149 10.85 3.26 1.58
C LYS A 149 9.68 4.17 1.97
N CYS A 150 8.52 3.59 2.28
CA CYS A 150 7.37 4.34 2.75
C CYS A 150 7.66 5.08 4.06
N LEU A 151 8.28 4.41 5.04
CA LEU A 151 8.70 5.03 6.30
C LEU A 151 9.74 6.13 6.10
N SER A 152 10.66 5.97 5.15
CA SER A 152 11.66 6.98 4.82
C SER A 152 11.02 8.26 4.31
N GLU A 153 9.93 8.14 3.53
CA GLU A 153 9.17 9.30 3.06
C GLU A 153 8.51 10.06 4.23
N PHE A 154 7.90 9.34 5.18
CA PHE A 154 7.37 9.96 6.40
C PHE A 154 8.47 10.65 7.21
N ALA A 155 9.66 10.04 7.31
CA ALA A 155 10.81 10.60 8.02
C ALA A 155 11.35 11.89 7.39
N CYS A 156 11.14 12.08 6.08
CA CYS A 156 11.58 13.26 5.34
C CYS A 156 10.51 14.36 5.24
N ASN A 157 9.29 14.15 5.75
CA ASN A 157 8.24 15.14 5.68
C ASN A 157 8.39 16.22 6.77
N ALA A 158 9.08 17.31 6.42
CA ALA A 158 9.35 18.43 7.31
C ALA A 158 8.10 19.14 7.86
N SER A 159 6.93 18.95 7.23
CA SER A 159 5.66 19.51 7.72
C SER A 159 5.14 18.83 8.98
N PHE A 160 5.57 17.58 9.26
CA PHE A 160 5.10 16.76 10.40
C PHE A 160 6.30 16.18 11.18
N PRO A 161 6.96 16.99 12.04
CA PRO A 161 8.20 16.59 12.71
C PRO A 161 8.03 15.43 13.70
N ASP A 162 6.89 15.36 14.42
CA ASP A 162 6.62 14.26 15.36
C ASP A 162 6.44 12.93 14.61
N THR A 163 5.66 12.93 13.53
CA THR A 163 5.52 11.80 12.61
C THR A 163 6.87 11.39 12.03
N SER A 164 7.69 12.36 11.62
CA SER A 164 9.02 12.10 11.08
C SER A 164 9.92 11.39 12.10
N MET A 165 9.91 11.84 13.35
CA MET A 165 10.71 11.24 14.43
C MET A 165 10.26 9.80 14.73
N GLU A 166 8.96 9.56 14.80
CA GLU A 166 8.42 8.21 15.00
C GLU A 166 8.70 7.30 13.81
N ALA A 167 8.70 7.83 12.58
CA ALA A 167 9.08 7.07 11.38
C ALA A 167 10.54 6.59 11.46
N ILE A 168 11.47 7.44 11.88
CA ILE A 168 12.88 7.05 12.12
C ILE A 168 12.97 5.94 13.16
N ARG A 169 12.17 6.02 14.23
CA ARG A 169 12.11 4.97 15.27
C ARG A 169 11.63 3.64 14.69
N LEU A 170 10.62 3.64 13.82
CA LEU A 170 10.11 2.45 13.15
C LEU A 170 11.13 1.87 12.15
N ILE A 171 11.87 2.70 11.40
CA ILE A 171 12.95 2.22 10.51
C ILE A 171 14.03 1.49 11.33
N ARG A 172 14.42 2.04 12.48
CA ARG A 172 15.37 1.36 13.39
C ARG A 172 14.83 0.03 13.90
N HIS A 173 13.54 -0.04 14.21
CA HIS A 173 12.89 -1.30 14.58
C HIS A 173 12.95 -2.34 13.45
N CYS A 174 12.64 -1.92 12.21
CA CYS A 174 12.77 -2.74 11.01
C CYS A 174 14.21 -3.27 10.82
N ALA A 175 15.22 -2.41 10.98
CA ALA A 175 16.62 -2.80 10.87
C ALA A 175 17.02 -3.84 11.93
N LYS A 176 16.60 -3.65 13.19
CA LYS A 176 16.82 -4.62 14.27
C LYS A 176 16.15 -5.96 13.97
N TYR A 177 14.90 -5.92 13.50
CA TYR A 177 14.12 -7.11 13.16
C TYR A 177 14.80 -7.98 12.08
N VAL A 178 15.40 -7.36 11.06
CA VAL A 178 16.17 -8.07 10.02
C VAL A 178 17.50 -8.59 10.57
N SER A 179 18.22 -7.77 11.35
CA SER A 179 19.50 -8.15 11.97
C SER A 179 19.38 -9.38 12.87
N ASP A 180 18.29 -9.47 13.63
CA ASP A 180 18.04 -10.58 14.55
C ASP A 180 17.60 -11.87 13.79
N ARG A 181 17.40 -11.81 12.46
CA ARG A 181 16.99 -12.93 11.59
C ARG A 181 17.86 -13.06 10.32
N PRO A 182 19.16 -13.36 10.46
CA PRO A 182 20.13 -13.32 9.36
C PRO A 182 19.90 -14.38 8.26
N GLN A 183 19.09 -15.43 8.53
CA GLN A 183 18.75 -16.47 7.55
C GLN A 183 17.83 -15.98 6.42
N VAL A 184 17.29 -14.75 6.52
CA VAL A 184 16.20 -14.29 5.64
C VAL A 184 16.61 -13.24 4.62
N SER A 185 17.74 -12.52 4.77
CA SER A 185 18.06 -11.45 3.83
C SER A 185 19.50 -10.95 3.94
N TYR A 186 20.43 -11.62 3.26
CA TYR A 186 21.71 -10.98 2.93
C TYR A 186 21.60 -10.19 1.62
N LYS A 187 20.76 -10.65 0.69
CA LYS A 187 20.61 -10.07 -0.65
C LYS A 187 19.72 -8.83 -0.68
N GLN A 188 18.59 -8.85 0.03
CA GLN A 188 17.66 -7.72 0.12
C GLN A 188 18.17 -6.59 1.06
N PHE A 189 19.00 -6.92 2.07
CA PHE A 189 19.63 -5.92 2.94
C PHE A 189 20.75 -5.13 2.24
N LEU A 190 21.55 -5.79 1.38
CA LEU A 190 22.58 -5.10 0.59
C LEU A 190 21.96 -4.11 -0.42
N ASP A 191 20.82 -4.44 -1.03
CA ASP A 191 20.10 -3.53 -1.93
C ASP A 191 19.49 -2.32 -1.18
N LEU A 192 19.12 -2.48 0.10
CA LEU A 192 18.61 -1.41 0.96
C LEU A 192 19.69 -0.38 1.34
N VAL A 193 20.92 -0.83 1.62
CA VAL A 193 22.01 0.06 2.04
C VAL A 193 22.68 0.76 0.85
N TYR A 194 22.81 0.08 -0.30
CA TYR A 194 23.50 0.65 -1.46
C TYR A 194 22.71 1.76 -2.19
N TYR A 195 21.38 1.74 -2.16
CA TYR A 195 20.55 2.71 -2.90
C TYR A 195 20.23 4.02 -2.15
N GLN A 196 20.64 4.17 -0.88
CA GLN A 196 20.43 5.41 -0.12
C GLN A 196 21.71 6.26 0.04
N VAL A 197 22.86 5.79 -0.49
CA VAL A 197 24.16 6.51 -0.42
C VAL A 197 24.69 6.90 -1.81
N SER A 198 23.88 6.71 -2.87
CA SER A 198 24.18 7.14 -4.24
C SER A 198 23.14 8.16 -4.71
#